data_AF-A0A5K0YF53-F1
#
_entry.id   AF-A0A5K0YF53-F1
#
_cell.length_a   1.000
_cell.length_b   1.000
_cell.length_c   1.000
_cell.angle_alpha   90.00
_cell.angle_beta   90.00
_cell.angle_gamma   90.00
#
_symmetry.space_group_name_H-M   'P 1'
#
loop_
_entity.id
_entity.type
_entity.pdbx_description
1 polymer ?
#
loop_
_entity_poly.entity_id
_entity_poly.type
_entity_poly.pdbx_seq_one_letter_code
_entity_poly.pdbx_strand_id
1 'polypeptide(L)'
;DQTSKAFKEINPELTEAECPEFIQMRRQDQPSPLINDPIEEINIGTEESLKILQIGTSLSAEERKELIDFLKKHQEAFAWTYEDMPGLDTKLVEHRLPLKPEYKPIKQKLRKLDPRLEGQVKEGLEDLLKAGFIRTIDYPEWLANIVVVPKKNSKIRLCIDFRDLNYATPKDDYPLANIDLLVDSTAGHAMFSFMDGYSGYNQIKLATQDQAKTSFTTPWGSFCYTVMPFGLKNAGATYQRAIAAIFHDQMHQIMDAYVDDLLIKSKTRENHINILSQVFDRLLQYKLRLNPQKCVFGVESGKLLRFMVSQKGIEMDPSKAKAIIEMSPSTNLKELRSLQGRIQSIRRFISNLAMRCEPFNHLLRKGVKFEWGHECQASFEKIKKYLLCPPILKPPILGEPLLLYITVNDSACGGFLAQYEEG
;
A
#
# COMPACT_ATOMS: atom_id res chain seq x y z
N ASP A 1 1.21 16.96 0.91
CA ASP A 1 0.73 15.93 1.85
C ASP A 1 1.75 15.79 2.97
N GLN A 2 1.31 15.83 4.23
CA GLN A 2 2.16 15.82 5.42
C GLN A 2 2.86 14.46 5.63
N THR A 3 2.23 13.36 5.24
CA THR A 3 2.83 12.01 5.24
C THR A 3 4.00 11.91 4.25
N SER A 4 3.88 12.55 3.06
CA SER A 4 4.97 12.76 2.09
C SER A 4 6.16 13.51 2.69
N LYS A 5 5.88 14.56 3.46
CA LYS A 5 6.91 15.40 4.07
C LYS A 5 7.65 14.65 5.18
N ALA A 6 6.91 13.96 6.04
CA ALA A 6 7.48 13.13 7.11
C ALA A 6 8.31 11.96 6.56
N PHE A 7 7.84 11.26 5.52
CA PHE A 7 8.62 10.20 4.90
C PHE A 7 9.89 10.72 4.22
N LYS A 8 9.83 11.84 3.47
CA LYS A 8 11.03 12.47 2.89
C LYS A 8 12.00 12.98 3.96
N GLU A 9 11.49 13.42 5.10
CA GLU A 9 12.32 13.75 6.25
C GLU A 9 13.00 12.51 6.85
N ILE A 10 12.34 11.34 6.86
CA ILE A 10 12.85 10.07 7.42
C ILE A 10 13.63 9.22 6.38
N ASN A 11 13.50 9.46 5.08
CA ASN A 11 14.18 8.68 4.04
C ASN A 11 14.48 9.55 2.80
N PRO A 12 15.43 10.49 2.90
CA PRO A 12 15.67 11.49 1.84
C PRO A 12 16.20 10.89 0.52
N GLU A 13 16.80 9.69 0.56
CA GLU A 13 17.37 9.01 -0.60
C GLU A 13 16.40 8.03 -1.30
N LEU A 14 15.23 7.75 -0.71
CA LEU A 14 14.24 6.82 -1.29
C LEU A 14 13.21 7.59 -2.13
N THR A 15 13.02 7.17 -3.38
CA THR A 15 12.01 7.76 -4.28
C THR A 15 10.59 7.40 -3.82
N GLU A 16 9.72 8.42 -3.67
CA GLU A 16 8.32 8.27 -3.24
C GLU A 16 7.49 7.32 -4.13
N ALA A 17 7.90 7.06 -5.37
CA ALA A 17 7.10 6.30 -6.32
C ALA A 17 7.26 4.77 -6.18
N GLU A 18 8.31 4.29 -5.52
CA GLU A 18 8.72 2.87 -5.56
C GLU A 18 9.12 2.30 -4.19
N CYS A 19 9.08 3.10 -3.12
CA CYS A 19 9.39 2.64 -1.77
C CYS A 19 8.14 2.03 -1.10
N PRO A 20 8.14 0.72 -0.80
CA PRO A 20 7.03 0.03 -0.13
C PRO A 20 6.69 0.64 1.21
N GLU A 21 7.70 1.08 1.96
CA GLU A 21 7.54 1.72 3.27
C GLU A 21 6.76 3.04 3.16
N PHE A 22 6.96 3.80 2.08
CA PHE A 22 6.21 5.03 1.84
C PHE A 22 4.75 4.77 1.45
N ILE A 23 4.55 3.83 0.53
CA ILE A 23 3.22 3.40 0.09
C ILE A 23 2.44 2.91 1.30
N GLN A 24 3.07 2.13 2.18
CA GLN A 24 2.48 1.62 3.41
C GLN A 24 2.15 2.73 4.41
N MET A 25 3.04 3.71 4.59
CA MET A 25 2.77 4.86 5.45
C MET A 25 1.50 5.61 5.03
N ARG A 26 1.32 5.87 3.72
CA ARG A 26 0.12 6.52 3.20
C ARG A 26 -1.15 5.69 3.32
N ARG A 27 -1.07 4.36 3.25
CA ARG A 27 -2.25 3.49 3.33
C ARG A 27 -2.79 3.32 4.73
N GLN A 28 -1.95 3.31 5.75
CA GLN A 28 -2.45 3.29 7.13
C GLN A 28 -3.26 4.54 7.49
N ASP A 29 -3.11 5.64 6.75
CA ASP A 29 -3.91 6.86 6.88
C ASP A 29 -5.22 6.81 6.06
N GLN A 30 -5.51 5.70 5.38
CA GLN A 30 -6.78 5.44 4.69
C GLN A 30 -7.61 4.42 5.51
N PRO A 31 -8.90 4.71 5.76
CA PRO A 31 -9.73 3.88 6.63
C PRO A 31 -10.07 2.50 6.03
N SER A 32 -10.18 2.40 4.70
CA SER A 32 -10.53 1.17 3.97
C SER A 32 -9.91 1.20 2.55
N PRO A 33 -9.76 0.07 1.85
CA PRO A 33 -9.50 0.08 0.41
C PRO A 33 -10.59 0.88 -0.30
N LEU A 34 -10.23 1.57 -1.39
CA LEU A 34 -11.20 2.28 -2.21
C LEU A 34 -12.01 1.23 -2.99
N ILE A 35 -13.23 0.97 -2.56
CA ILE A 35 -14.15 0.05 -3.22
C ILE A 35 -15.10 0.89 -4.10
N ASN A 36 -15.31 0.46 -5.34
CA ASN A 36 -16.28 1.11 -6.23
C ASN A 36 -17.70 0.67 -5.89
N ASP A 37 -17.86 -0.58 -5.46
CA ASP A 37 -19.14 -1.13 -5.06
C ASP A 37 -19.61 -0.52 -3.73
N PRO A 38 -20.93 -0.39 -3.54
CA PRO A 38 -21.47 -0.05 -2.23
C PRO A 38 -21.12 -1.17 -1.24
N ILE A 39 -20.73 -0.75 -0.04
CA ILE A 39 -20.38 -1.63 1.08
C ILE A 39 -21.34 -1.39 2.25
N GLU A 40 -21.55 -2.41 3.05
CA GLU A 40 -22.29 -2.32 4.30
C GLU A 40 -21.46 -2.85 5.47
N GLU A 41 -21.78 -2.35 6.67
CA GLU A 41 -21.18 -2.79 7.92
C GLU A 41 -22.03 -3.88 8.56
N ILE A 42 -21.38 -4.96 8.99
CA ILE A 42 -22.01 -6.07 9.70
C ILE A 42 -21.38 -6.25 11.08
N ASN A 43 -22.20 -6.60 12.07
CA ASN A 43 -21.70 -7.04 13.38
C ASN A 43 -21.60 -8.57 13.42
N ILE A 44 -20.40 -9.09 13.60
CA ILE A 44 -20.13 -10.52 13.81
C ILE A 44 -19.99 -10.89 15.30
N GLY A 45 -20.00 -9.90 16.20
CA GLY A 45 -19.89 -10.05 17.64
C GLY A 45 -21.24 -10.14 18.36
N THR A 46 -21.26 -9.76 19.62
CA THR A 46 -22.48 -9.64 20.44
C THR A 46 -22.98 -8.19 20.46
N GLU A 47 -24.15 -7.94 21.04
CA GLU A 47 -24.65 -6.57 21.25
C GLU A 47 -23.75 -5.76 22.21
N GLU A 48 -23.10 -6.45 23.15
CA GLU A 48 -22.22 -5.86 24.16
C GLU A 48 -20.77 -5.68 23.67
N SER A 49 -20.34 -6.49 22.69
CA SER A 49 -19.01 -6.44 22.09
C SER A 49 -19.13 -6.40 20.57
N LEU A 50 -19.33 -5.19 20.05
CA LEU A 50 -19.47 -4.96 18.61
C LEU A 50 -18.17 -5.30 17.89
N LYS A 51 -18.27 -6.21 16.93
CA LYS A 51 -17.19 -6.62 16.03
C LYS A 51 -17.61 -6.34 14.61
N ILE A 52 -17.27 -5.14 14.15
CA ILE A 52 -17.72 -4.63 12.86
C ILE A 52 -16.77 -5.05 11.74
N LEU A 53 -17.33 -5.57 10.65
CA LEU A 53 -16.64 -5.85 9.39
C LEU A 53 -17.40 -5.22 8.22
N GLN A 54 -16.74 -5.08 7.07
CA GLN A 54 -17.34 -4.54 5.86
C GLN A 54 -17.54 -5.64 4.80
N ILE A 55 -18.72 -5.70 4.20
CA ILE A 55 -19.04 -6.61 3.09
C ILE A 55 -19.66 -5.86 1.90
N GLY A 56 -19.55 -6.42 0.70
CA GLY A 56 -20.19 -5.88 -0.49
C GLY A 56 -21.72 -6.00 -0.45
N THR A 57 -22.44 -4.98 -0.92
CA THR A 57 -23.91 -5.02 -0.99
C THR A 57 -24.44 -5.74 -2.23
N SER A 58 -23.57 -6.11 -3.18
CA SER A 58 -23.93 -6.83 -4.40
C SER A 58 -24.09 -8.35 -4.19
N LEU A 59 -23.92 -8.83 -2.96
CA LEU A 59 -24.11 -10.24 -2.59
C LEU A 59 -25.59 -10.62 -2.63
N SER A 60 -25.90 -11.82 -3.12
CA SER A 60 -27.25 -12.40 -2.98
C SER A 60 -27.58 -12.66 -1.50
N ALA A 61 -28.85 -12.90 -1.18
CA ALA A 61 -29.27 -13.17 0.20
C ALA A 61 -28.57 -14.43 0.76
N GLU A 62 -28.40 -15.45 -0.08
CA GLU A 62 -27.71 -16.70 0.23
C GLU A 62 -26.20 -16.46 0.42
N GLU A 63 -25.54 -15.84 -0.56
CA GLU A 63 -24.09 -15.53 -0.49
C GLU A 63 -23.76 -14.70 0.74
N ARG A 64 -24.59 -13.68 1.02
CA ARG A 64 -24.45 -12.80 2.18
C ARG A 64 -24.55 -13.60 3.48
N LYS A 65 -25.54 -14.48 3.60
CA LYS A 65 -25.73 -15.30 4.80
C LYS A 65 -24.54 -16.23 5.02
N GLU A 66 -24.12 -16.95 3.99
CA GLU A 66 -22.99 -17.88 4.07
C GLU A 66 -21.69 -17.16 4.43
N LEU A 67 -21.43 -15.99 3.84
CA LEU A 67 -20.25 -15.18 4.16
C LEU A 67 -20.28 -14.69 5.62
N ILE A 68 -21.42 -14.21 6.10
CA ILE A 68 -21.56 -13.77 7.50
C ILE A 68 -21.33 -14.94 8.46
N ASP A 69 -21.93 -16.10 8.19
CA ASP A 69 -21.77 -17.30 9.01
C ASP A 69 -20.29 -17.77 9.01
N PHE A 70 -19.63 -17.71 7.86
CA PHE A 70 -18.20 -17.97 7.74
C PHE A 70 -17.35 -17.01 8.58
N LEU A 71 -17.57 -15.70 8.48
CA LEU A 71 -16.82 -14.69 9.23
C LEU A 71 -17.07 -14.80 10.74
N LYS A 72 -18.31 -15.10 11.16
CA LYS A 72 -18.65 -15.38 12.56
C LYS A 72 -17.96 -16.62 13.11
N LYS A 73 -17.72 -17.64 12.28
CA LYS A 73 -16.98 -18.84 12.69
C LYS A 73 -15.48 -18.58 12.85
N HIS A 74 -14.92 -17.63 12.10
CA HIS A 74 -13.47 -17.36 12.09
C HIS A 74 -13.10 -16.01 12.73
N GLN A 75 -13.80 -15.58 13.78
CA GLN A 75 -13.49 -14.28 14.44
C GLN A 75 -12.06 -14.21 14.98
N GLU A 76 -11.48 -15.36 15.30
CA GLU A 76 -10.11 -15.47 15.79
C GLU A 76 -9.09 -14.98 14.76
N ALA A 77 -9.41 -14.97 13.46
CA ALA A 77 -8.50 -14.46 12.42
C ALA A 77 -8.26 -12.95 12.53
N PHE A 78 -9.09 -12.21 13.28
CA PHE A 78 -9.02 -10.76 13.41
C PHE A 78 -8.41 -10.35 14.74
N ALA A 79 -7.59 -9.30 14.72
CA ALA A 79 -7.18 -8.59 15.92
C ALA A 79 -8.02 -7.33 16.09
N TRP A 80 -8.61 -7.13 17.27
CA TRP A 80 -9.42 -5.96 17.60
C TRP A 80 -8.58 -4.92 18.35
N THR A 81 -7.60 -5.40 19.10
CA THR A 81 -6.63 -4.63 19.87
C THR A 81 -5.20 -5.12 19.61
N TYR A 82 -4.20 -4.37 20.09
CA TYR A 82 -2.81 -4.80 20.00
C TYR A 82 -2.52 -6.08 20.80
N GLU A 83 -3.28 -6.34 21.87
CA GLU A 83 -3.10 -7.51 22.75
C GLU A 83 -3.55 -8.82 22.08
N ASP A 84 -4.41 -8.73 21.04
CA ASP A 84 -4.89 -9.89 20.28
C ASP A 84 -3.85 -10.47 19.31
N MET A 85 -2.66 -9.85 19.21
CA MET A 85 -1.58 -10.26 18.31
C MET A 85 -0.54 -11.13 19.03
N PRO A 86 -0.56 -12.46 18.84
CA PRO A 86 0.47 -13.33 19.40
C PRO A 86 1.84 -13.17 18.71
N GLY A 87 1.85 -12.57 17.52
CA GLY A 87 3.00 -12.50 16.61
C GLY A 87 3.24 -13.82 15.87
N LEU A 88 3.94 -13.72 14.73
CA LEU A 88 4.39 -14.87 13.94
C LEU A 88 5.47 -15.65 14.69
N ASP A 89 5.57 -16.95 14.40
CA ASP A 89 6.61 -17.82 14.94
C ASP A 89 7.99 -17.34 14.44
N THR A 90 8.95 -17.18 15.36
CA THR A 90 10.32 -16.77 15.04
C THR A 90 11.07 -17.81 14.21
N LYS A 91 10.61 -19.06 14.20
CA LYS A 91 11.11 -20.12 13.31
C LYS A 91 10.70 -19.91 11.86
N LEU A 92 9.54 -19.28 11.62
CA LEU A 92 9.07 -18.93 10.29
C LEU A 92 9.79 -17.67 9.79
N VAL A 93 9.74 -16.60 10.60
CA VAL A 93 10.32 -15.31 10.23
C VAL A 93 10.72 -14.50 11.46
N GLU A 94 11.84 -13.83 11.35
CA GLU A 94 12.33 -12.87 12.33
C GLU A 94 13.02 -11.73 11.59
N HIS A 95 12.77 -10.49 11.99
CA HIS A 95 13.45 -9.34 11.38
C HIS A 95 14.84 -9.17 11.99
N ARG A 96 15.83 -9.03 11.13
CA ARG A 96 17.24 -8.82 11.50
C ARG A 96 17.75 -7.52 10.93
N LEU A 97 18.65 -6.89 11.67
CA LEU A 97 19.28 -5.62 11.33
C LEU A 97 20.80 -5.83 11.21
N PRO A 98 21.28 -6.48 10.13
CA PRO A 98 22.70 -6.51 9.85
C PRO A 98 23.19 -5.07 9.66
N LEU A 99 24.36 -4.75 10.20
CA LEU A 99 24.98 -3.43 10.06
C LEU A 99 26.28 -3.60 9.30
N LYS A 100 26.54 -2.64 8.41
CA LYS A 100 27.81 -2.54 7.70
C LYS A 100 28.94 -2.20 8.71
N PRO A 101 30.05 -2.96 8.77
CA PRO A 101 31.09 -2.80 9.80
C PRO A 101 31.71 -1.40 9.89
N GLU A 102 31.74 -0.66 8.79
CA GLU A 102 32.30 0.69 8.70
C GLU A 102 31.45 1.78 9.36
N TYR A 103 30.19 1.48 9.71
CA TYR A 103 29.27 2.42 10.32
C TYR A 103 29.26 2.31 11.84
N LYS A 104 29.57 3.44 12.51
CA LYS A 104 29.48 3.54 13.96
C LYS A 104 28.06 3.89 14.41
N PRO A 105 27.63 3.45 15.61
CA PRO A 105 26.35 3.86 16.18
C PRO A 105 26.22 5.37 16.32
N ILE A 106 25.04 5.90 15.99
CA ILE A 106 24.72 7.33 16.07
C ILE A 106 23.66 7.57 17.14
N LYS A 107 23.92 8.55 18.02
CA LYS A 107 22.97 9.07 19.00
C LYS A 107 22.48 10.43 18.56
N GLN A 108 21.25 10.50 18.09
CA GLN A 108 20.62 11.77 17.73
C GLN A 108 20.36 12.60 18.98
N LYS A 109 20.58 13.92 18.89
CA LYS A 109 20.21 14.85 19.96
C LYS A 109 18.69 14.88 20.10
N LEU A 110 18.20 14.81 21.35
CA LEU A 110 16.76 14.87 21.65
C LEU A 110 16.14 16.14 21.05
N ARG A 111 15.08 15.95 20.25
CA ARG A 111 14.28 17.03 19.69
C ARG A 111 13.25 17.51 20.71
N LYS A 112 12.97 18.81 20.70
CA LYS A 112 11.89 19.38 21.51
C LYS A 112 10.55 18.85 20.98
N LEU A 113 9.76 18.26 21.87
CA LEU A 113 8.39 17.87 21.58
C LEU A 113 7.47 19.10 21.67
N ASP A 114 6.51 19.21 20.75
CA ASP A 114 5.47 20.23 20.84
C ASP A 114 4.58 19.93 22.06
N PRO A 115 4.45 20.86 23.03
CA PRO A 115 3.64 20.64 24.23
C PRO A 115 2.19 20.23 23.95
N ARG A 116 1.64 20.62 22.80
CA ARG A 116 0.27 20.27 22.40
C ARG A 116 0.10 18.79 22.06
N LEU A 117 1.19 18.12 21.68
CA LEU A 117 1.20 16.71 21.29
C LEU A 117 1.65 15.80 22.44
N GLU A 118 2.13 16.37 23.54
CA GLU A 118 2.73 15.64 24.66
C GLU A 118 1.80 14.56 25.22
N GLY A 119 0.54 14.90 25.51
CA GLY A 119 -0.45 13.93 26.01
C GLY A 119 -0.69 12.77 25.06
N GLN A 120 -0.87 13.04 23.76
CA GLN A 120 -1.11 12.00 22.76
C GLN A 120 0.11 11.12 22.54
N VAL A 121 1.32 11.69 22.59
CA VAL A 121 2.57 10.92 22.47
C VAL A 121 2.72 9.99 23.67
N LYS A 122 2.42 10.48 24.87
CA LYS A 122 2.49 9.67 26.10
C LYS A 122 1.52 8.49 26.04
N GLU A 123 0.26 8.73 25.67
CA GLU A 123 -0.76 7.68 25.47
C GLU A 123 -0.28 6.64 24.45
N GLY A 124 0.24 7.07 23.29
CA GLY A 124 0.76 6.15 22.29
C GLY A 124 1.98 5.34 22.74
N LEU A 125 2.81 5.87 23.63
CA LEU A 125 3.92 5.10 24.23
C LEU A 125 3.42 4.06 25.24
N GLU A 126 2.42 4.43 26.04
CA GLU A 126 1.78 3.53 27.01
C GLU A 126 1.10 2.34 26.29
N ASP A 127 0.41 2.59 25.18
CA ASP A 127 -0.18 1.55 24.33
C ASP A 127 0.88 0.56 23.81
N LEU A 128 2.00 1.09 23.28
CA LEU A 128 3.10 0.26 22.77
C LEU A 128 3.80 -0.55 23.87
N LEU A 129 3.94 0.02 25.07
CA LEU A 129 4.48 -0.66 26.24
C LEU A 129 3.55 -1.77 26.73
N LYS A 130 2.25 -1.48 26.83
CA LYS A 130 1.23 -2.44 27.27
C LYS A 130 1.12 -3.63 26.30
N ALA A 131 1.23 -3.37 25.00
CA ALA A 131 1.30 -4.40 23.96
C ALA A 131 2.64 -5.17 23.95
N GLY A 132 3.65 -4.75 24.72
CA GLY A 132 4.97 -5.35 24.73
C GLY A 132 5.79 -5.13 23.46
N PHE A 133 5.38 -4.19 22.60
CA PHE A 133 6.05 -3.86 21.33
C PHE A 133 7.33 -3.06 21.52
N ILE A 134 7.39 -2.32 22.62
CA ILE A 134 8.58 -1.62 23.07
C ILE A 134 8.87 -1.98 24.52
N ARG A 135 10.13 -1.81 24.93
CA ARG A 135 10.58 -1.92 26.31
C ARG A 135 11.57 -0.82 26.63
N THR A 136 11.76 -0.53 27.91
CA THR A 136 12.82 0.38 28.36
C THR A 136 14.19 -0.20 28.05
N ILE A 137 15.16 0.69 27.83
CA ILE A 137 16.55 0.31 27.59
C ILE A 137 17.51 1.30 28.25
N ASP A 138 18.52 0.75 28.90
CA ASP A 138 19.62 1.50 29.49
C ASP A 138 20.83 1.52 28.54
N TYR A 139 21.54 2.64 28.53
CA TYR A 139 22.80 2.84 27.78
C TYR A 139 22.74 2.40 26.30
N PRO A 140 21.74 2.82 25.51
CA PRO A 140 21.63 2.42 24.11
C PRO A 140 22.80 2.99 23.28
N GLU A 141 23.33 2.22 22.33
CA GLU A 141 24.39 2.68 21.41
C GLU A 141 23.84 3.51 20.26
N TRP A 142 22.75 3.04 19.65
CA TRP A 142 21.95 3.76 18.68
C TRP A 142 20.87 4.55 19.40
N LEU A 143 20.57 5.78 18.96
CA LEU A 143 19.46 6.54 19.55
C LEU A 143 18.79 7.42 18.51
N ALA A 144 17.56 7.08 18.15
CA ALA A 144 16.73 7.84 17.22
C ALA A 144 15.74 8.77 17.95
N ASN A 145 15.23 9.79 17.26
CA ASN A 145 14.13 10.62 17.74
C ASN A 145 12.78 10.08 17.27
N ILE A 146 11.74 10.42 18.03
CA ILE A 146 10.35 10.30 17.57
C ILE A 146 10.03 11.37 16.52
N VAL A 147 9.14 11.01 15.60
CA VAL A 147 8.51 11.87 14.60
C VAL A 147 7.02 11.67 14.73
N VAL A 148 6.30 12.72 15.10
CA VAL A 148 4.85 12.68 15.28
C VAL A 148 4.19 13.05 13.96
N VAL A 149 3.42 12.12 13.40
CA VAL A 149 2.67 12.35 12.17
C VAL A 149 1.18 12.44 12.49
N PRO A 150 0.50 13.56 12.18
CA PRO A 150 -0.95 13.66 12.37
C PRO A 150 -1.69 12.75 11.38
N LYS A 151 -2.66 12.00 11.87
CA LYS A 151 -3.62 11.24 11.06
C LYS A 151 -4.78 12.14 10.66
N LYS A 152 -5.54 11.72 9.65
CA LYS A 152 -6.74 12.44 9.16
C LYS A 152 -7.84 12.59 10.21
N ASN A 153 -7.90 11.69 11.19
CA ASN A 153 -8.90 11.68 12.27
C ASN A 153 -8.44 12.44 13.53
N SER A 154 -7.50 13.38 13.39
CA SER A 154 -6.91 14.16 14.50
C SER A 154 -6.14 13.35 15.55
N LYS A 155 -6.02 12.02 15.42
CA LYS A 155 -5.07 11.20 16.19
C LYS A 155 -3.66 11.37 15.65
N ILE A 156 -2.66 10.95 16.41
CA ILE A 156 -1.27 10.90 15.94
C ILE A 156 -0.83 9.49 15.57
N ARG A 157 0.30 9.42 14.85
CA ARG A 157 1.12 8.24 14.65
C ARG A 157 2.52 8.53 15.17
N LEU A 158 3.03 7.65 16.03
CA LEU A 158 4.41 7.67 16.48
C LEU A 158 5.28 6.95 15.44
N CYS A 159 6.12 7.72 14.74
CA CYS A 159 7.16 7.19 13.87
C CYS A 159 8.52 7.39 14.54
N ILE A 160 9.50 6.55 14.20
CA ILE A 160 10.88 6.71 14.67
C ILE A 160 11.77 7.09 13.49
N ASP A 161 12.65 8.05 13.70
CA ASP A 161 13.60 8.54 12.71
C ASP A 161 14.81 7.60 12.59
N PHE A 162 14.60 6.45 11.96
CA PHE A 162 15.63 5.44 11.74
C PHE A 162 16.60 5.77 10.59
N ARG A 163 16.72 7.03 10.15
CA ARG A 163 17.62 7.40 9.02
C ARG A 163 19.03 6.85 9.13
N ASP A 164 19.67 7.11 10.27
CA ASP A 164 21.05 6.72 10.52
C ASP A 164 21.20 5.20 10.54
N LEU A 165 20.25 4.52 11.19
CA LEU A 165 20.19 3.06 11.24
C LEU A 165 19.95 2.45 9.86
N ASN A 166 19.03 3.02 9.10
CA ASN A 166 18.73 2.61 7.72
C ASN A 166 19.97 2.78 6.85
N TYR A 167 20.70 3.89 6.95
CA TYR A 167 21.90 4.14 6.16
C TYR A 167 22.99 3.09 6.44
N ALA A 168 23.17 2.71 7.71
CA ALA A 168 24.10 1.67 8.13
C ALA A 168 23.64 0.24 7.79
N THR A 169 22.36 0.03 7.50
CA THR A 169 21.79 -1.28 7.15
C THR A 169 21.96 -1.55 5.63
N PRO A 170 22.55 -2.68 5.23
CA PRO A 170 22.61 -3.07 3.82
C PRO A 170 21.20 -3.32 3.30
N LYS A 171 20.96 -2.99 2.03
CA LYS A 171 19.66 -3.21 1.40
C LYS A 171 19.44 -4.70 1.18
N ASP A 172 18.26 -5.19 1.52
CA ASP A 172 17.80 -6.52 1.15
C ASP A 172 17.18 -6.45 -0.26
N ASP A 173 17.76 -7.19 -1.21
CA ASP A 173 17.30 -7.22 -2.61
C ASP A 173 16.18 -8.25 -2.85
N TYR A 174 15.49 -8.68 -1.79
CA TYR A 174 14.32 -9.54 -1.92
C TYR A 174 13.30 -8.95 -2.89
N PRO A 175 12.88 -9.71 -3.92
CA PRO A 175 11.99 -9.19 -4.95
C PRO A 175 10.61 -8.93 -4.37
N LEU A 176 10.10 -7.74 -4.62
CA LEU A 176 8.70 -7.42 -4.38
C LEU A 176 7.89 -7.71 -5.64
N ALA A 177 6.63 -8.10 -5.45
CA ALA A 177 5.75 -8.41 -6.54
C ALA A 177 5.65 -7.22 -7.51
N ASN A 178 5.78 -7.50 -8.81
CA ASN A 178 5.54 -6.48 -9.81
C ASN A 178 4.05 -6.12 -9.79
N ILE A 179 3.77 -4.86 -9.47
CA ILE A 179 2.41 -4.32 -9.36
C ILE A 179 1.59 -4.60 -10.62
N ASP A 180 2.19 -4.43 -11.80
CA ASP A 180 1.47 -4.59 -13.06
C ASP A 180 1.12 -6.06 -13.30
N LEU A 181 2.01 -7.02 -12.96
CA LEU A 181 1.70 -8.46 -13.01
C LEU A 181 0.62 -8.87 -12.00
N LEU A 182 0.66 -8.31 -10.79
CA LEU A 182 -0.31 -8.58 -9.74
C LEU A 182 -1.71 -8.15 -10.19
N VAL A 183 -1.82 -6.94 -10.74
CA VAL A 183 -3.06 -6.39 -11.28
C VAL A 183 -3.56 -7.19 -12.47
N ASP A 184 -2.67 -7.61 -13.38
CA ASP A 184 -3.02 -8.41 -14.54
C ASP A 184 -3.54 -9.79 -14.14
N SER A 185 -2.93 -10.42 -13.14
CA SER A 185 -3.41 -11.71 -12.61
C SER A 185 -4.74 -11.62 -11.87
N THR A 186 -5.13 -10.42 -11.43
CA THR A 186 -6.33 -10.18 -10.63
C THR A 186 -7.55 -9.87 -11.52
N ALA A 187 -7.33 -9.19 -12.63
CA ALA A 187 -8.38 -8.83 -13.56
C ALA A 187 -9.16 -10.08 -14.07
N GLY A 188 -10.46 -9.91 -14.30
CA GLY A 188 -11.31 -10.99 -14.82
C GLY A 188 -11.94 -11.91 -13.77
N HIS A 189 -11.60 -11.74 -12.49
CA HIS A 189 -12.23 -12.49 -11.39
C HIS A 189 -13.60 -11.88 -11.04
N ALA A 190 -14.55 -12.74 -10.64
CA ALA A 190 -15.93 -12.35 -10.37
C ALA A 190 -16.12 -11.76 -8.97
N MET A 191 -15.30 -12.16 -8.00
CA MET A 191 -15.42 -11.71 -6.61
C MET A 191 -14.04 -11.56 -5.95
N PHE A 192 -13.96 -10.57 -5.06
CA PHE A 192 -12.76 -10.19 -4.35
C PHE A 192 -13.03 -10.03 -2.85
N SER A 193 -12.01 -10.30 -2.06
CA SER A 193 -11.93 -9.83 -0.67
C SER A 193 -10.59 -9.14 -0.48
N PHE A 194 -10.64 -7.88 -0.05
CA PHE A 194 -9.48 -7.07 0.26
C PHE A 194 -9.24 -7.12 1.77
N MET A 195 -8.06 -7.56 2.18
CA MET A 195 -7.71 -7.70 3.60
C MET A 195 -6.39 -6.99 3.88
N ASP A 196 -6.18 -6.62 5.14
CA ASP A 196 -4.96 -5.96 5.63
C ASP A 196 -4.48 -6.72 6.88
N GLY A 197 -3.18 -6.99 6.98
CA GLY A 197 -2.61 -7.50 8.22
C GLY A 197 -2.70 -6.46 9.34
N TYR A 198 -3.24 -6.80 10.52
CA TYR A 198 -3.32 -5.86 11.64
C TYR A 198 -1.93 -5.43 12.07
N SER A 199 -1.60 -4.15 11.87
CA SER A 199 -0.26 -3.63 12.16
C SER A 199 0.84 -4.58 11.64
N GLY A 200 0.73 -5.03 10.38
CA GLY A 200 1.44 -6.21 9.85
C GLY A 200 2.89 -6.36 10.31
N TYR A 201 3.69 -5.29 10.21
CA TYR A 201 5.09 -5.31 10.65
C TYR A 201 5.28 -5.68 12.12
N ASN A 202 4.43 -5.16 13.02
CA ASN A 202 4.49 -5.44 14.45
C ASN A 202 4.15 -6.90 14.81
N GLN A 203 3.61 -7.70 13.88
CA GLN A 203 3.41 -9.14 14.09
C GLN A 203 4.71 -9.93 13.91
N ILE A 204 5.72 -9.37 13.23
CA ILE A 204 7.03 -10.01 13.06
C ILE A 204 7.94 -9.58 14.21
N LYS A 205 8.50 -10.55 14.93
CA LYS A 205 9.44 -10.25 16.02
C LYS A 205 10.78 -9.80 15.48
N LEU A 206 11.42 -8.90 16.23
CA LEU A 206 12.79 -8.47 15.95
C LEU A 206 13.77 -9.39 16.68
N ALA A 207 14.85 -9.78 16.02
CA ALA A 207 15.88 -10.61 16.62
C ALA A 207 16.39 -9.99 17.91
N THR A 208 16.48 -10.78 18.99
CA THR A 208 16.78 -10.27 20.34
C THR A 208 18.07 -9.43 20.38
N GLN A 209 19.09 -9.87 19.66
CA GLN A 209 20.38 -9.18 19.52
C GLN A 209 20.31 -7.84 18.77
N ASP A 210 19.27 -7.64 17.96
CA ASP A 210 19.09 -6.45 17.13
C ASP A 210 18.13 -5.43 17.76
N GLN A 211 17.40 -5.81 18.81
CA GLN A 211 16.39 -4.94 19.46
C GLN A 211 16.98 -3.60 19.90
N ALA A 212 18.14 -3.62 20.56
CA ALA A 212 18.82 -2.43 21.03
C ALA A 212 19.20 -1.44 19.90
N LYS A 213 19.31 -1.90 18.65
CA LYS A 213 19.61 -1.04 17.49
C LYS A 213 18.44 -0.12 17.14
N THR A 214 17.22 -0.54 17.47
CA THR A 214 15.98 0.22 17.24
C THR A 214 15.66 1.23 18.35
N SER A 215 16.64 1.55 19.19
CA SER A 215 16.43 2.42 20.34
C SER A 215 16.08 3.85 19.93
N PHE A 216 15.15 4.45 20.66
CA PHE A 216 14.71 5.82 20.48
C PHE A 216 14.51 6.53 21.82
N THR A 217 14.57 7.85 21.78
CA THR A 217 14.48 8.70 22.97
C THR A 217 13.22 9.57 22.96
N THR A 218 12.65 9.76 24.15
CA THR A 218 11.51 10.64 24.41
C THR A 218 11.77 11.44 25.70
N PRO A 219 10.95 12.46 26.01
CA PRO A 219 11.04 13.16 27.31
C PRO A 219 10.88 12.25 28.54
N TRP A 220 10.27 11.07 28.38
CA TRP A 220 10.00 10.14 29.48
C TRP A 220 10.99 8.99 29.60
N GLY A 221 11.95 8.87 28.68
CA GLY A 221 12.95 7.81 28.72
C GLY A 221 13.42 7.34 27.35
N SER A 222 14.25 6.30 27.36
CA SER A 222 14.69 5.62 26.16
C SER A 222 14.06 4.24 26.07
N PHE A 223 13.63 3.88 24.87
CA PHE A 223 12.93 2.64 24.59
C PHE A 223 13.52 1.97 23.36
N CYS A 224 13.34 0.67 23.21
CA CYS A 224 13.65 -0.05 21.97
C CYS A 224 12.49 -0.98 21.60
N TYR A 225 12.36 -1.29 20.31
CA TYR A 225 11.34 -2.22 19.83
C TYR A 225 11.74 -3.68 20.04
N THR A 226 10.74 -4.50 20.35
CA THR A 226 10.83 -5.97 20.46
C THR A 226 10.29 -6.67 19.20
N VAL A 227 9.39 -6.00 18.48
CA VAL A 227 8.81 -6.38 17.20
C VAL A 227 9.36 -5.49 16.09
N MET A 228 9.12 -5.82 14.82
CA MET A 228 9.60 -5.03 13.68
C MET A 228 8.80 -3.70 13.57
N PRO A 229 9.39 -2.52 13.84
CA PRO A 229 8.69 -1.25 13.69
C PRO A 229 8.61 -0.79 12.24
N PHE A 230 7.70 0.14 11.98
CA PHE A 230 7.69 0.94 10.77
C PHE A 230 8.94 1.82 10.67
N GLY A 231 9.35 2.13 9.43
CA GLY A 231 10.46 3.04 9.15
C GLY A 231 11.81 2.36 8.97
N LEU A 232 11.92 1.04 9.17
CA LEU A 232 13.13 0.28 8.85
C LEU A 232 13.22 -0.02 7.35
N LYS A 233 14.43 0.11 6.79
CA LYS A 233 14.72 -0.02 5.35
C LYS A 233 14.23 -1.33 4.72
N ASN A 234 14.34 -2.46 5.44
CA ASN A 234 14.07 -3.79 4.91
C ASN A 234 12.80 -4.43 5.51
N ALA A 235 11.92 -3.62 6.11
CA ALA A 235 10.68 -4.13 6.72
C ALA A 235 9.76 -4.75 5.66
N GLY A 236 9.57 -4.08 4.52
CA GLY A 236 8.73 -4.59 3.43
C GLY A 236 9.24 -5.92 2.87
N ALA A 237 10.55 -6.05 2.66
CA ALA A 237 11.19 -7.29 2.21
C ALA A 237 10.97 -8.46 3.19
N THR A 238 11.13 -8.19 4.50
CA THR A 238 10.92 -9.19 5.54
C THR A 238 9.47 -9.65 5.60
N TYR A 239 8.52 -8.71 5.51
CA TYR A 239 7.10 -9.03 5.51
C TYR A 239 6.69 -9.82 4.26
N GLN A 240 7.14 -9.40 3.07
CA GLN A 240 6.84 -10.12 1.84
C GLN A 240 7.39 -11.55 1.87
N ARG A 241 8.59 -11.76 2.44
CA ARG A 241 9.16 -13.10 2.63
C ARG A 241 8.31 -13.96 3.57
N ALA A 242 7.77 -13.37 4.64
CA ALA A 242 6.87 -14.07 5.56
C ALA A 242 5.58 -14.51 4.84
N ILE A 243 4.94 -13.59 4.11
CA ILE A 243 3.72 -13.89 3.36
C ILE A 243 3.97 -14.95 2.29
N ALA A 244 5.07 -14.84 1.54
CA ALA A 244 5.46 -15.85 0.57
C ALA A 244 5.67 -17.22 1.22
N ALA A 245 6.28 -17.29 2.41
CA ALA A 245 6.45 -18.56 3.12
C ALA A 245 5.11 -19.17 3.58
N ILE A 246 4.18 -18.34 4.08
CA ILE A 246 2.86 -18.79 4.56
C ILE A 246 1.97 -19.27 3.41
N PHE A 247 2.00 -18.57 2.27
CA PHE A 247 1.04 -18.73 1.17
C PHE A 247 1.67 -19.18 -0.15
N HIS A 248 2.87 -19.74 -0.14
CA HIS A 248 3.65 -20.09 -1.34
C HIS A 248 2.87 -20.91 -2.39
N ASP A 249 1.97 -21.78 -1.95
CA ASP A 249 1.13 -22.66 -2.79
C ASP A 249 -0.17 -21.98 -3.28
N GLN A 250 -0.59 -20.89 -2.65
CA GLN A 250 -1.84 -20.17 -2.94
C GLN A 250 -1.63 -18.85 -3.70
N MET A 251 -0.42 -18.28 -3.60
CA MET A 251 -0.05 -17.03 -4.26
C MET A 251 -0.20 -17.11 -5.78
N HIS A 252 -0.66 -16.00 -6.38
CA HIS A 252 -0.94 -15.81 -7.80
C HIS A 252 -2.08 -16.66 -8.38
N GLN A 253 -2.57 -17.67 -7.64
CA GLN A 253 -3.69 -18.51 -8.05
C GLN A 253 -5.02 -17.99 -7.48
N ILE A 254 -5.13 -17.99 -6.15
CA ILE A 254 -6.36 -17.65 -5.42
C ILE A 254 -6.19 -16.40 -4.55
N MET A 255 -4.93 -16.03 -4.27
CA MET A 255 -4.62 -14.82 -3.53
C MET A 255 -3.35 -14.15 -4.06
N ASP A 256 -3.24 -12.85 -3.83
CA ASP A 256 -2.03 -12.07 -4.08
C ASP A 256 -1.74 -11.19 -2.88
N ALA A 257 -0.46 -10.87 -2.68
CA ALA A 257 -0.04 -10.00 -1.59
C ALA A 257 0.97 -8.98 -2.07
N TYR A 258 0.78 -7.75 -1.59
CA TYR A 258 1.77 -6.69 -1.70
C TYR A 258 2.00 -6.10 -0.32
N VAL A 259 3.08 -6.52 0.34
CA VAL A 259 3.34 -6.18 1.74
C VAL A 259 2.10 -6.53 2.58
N ASP A 260 1.52 -5.59 3.32
CA ASP A 260 0.41 -5.85 4.25
C ASP A 260 -0.95 -6.03 3.56
N ASP A 261 -1.07 -5.66 2.28
CA ASP A 261 -2.30 -5.82 1.51
C ASP A 261 -2.43 -7.24 0.98
N LEU A 262 -3.45 -7.95 1.45
CA LEU A 262 -3.80 -9.29 0.99
C LEU A 262 -5.06 -9.20 0.15
N LEU A 263 -5.00 -9.70 -1.07
CA LEU A 263 -6.12 -9.80 -1.97
C LEU A 263 -6.48 -11.26 -2.19
N ILE A 264 -7.74 -11.61 -2.00
CA ILE A 264 -8.31 -12.90 -2.38
C ILE A 264 -9.22 -12.68 -3.57
N LYS A 265 -9.13 -13.57 -4.55
CA LYS A 265 -9.84 -13.46 -5.82
C LYS A 265 -10.42 -14.82 -6.22
N SER A 266 -11.66 -14.83 -6.69
CA SER A 266 -12.32 -16.04 -7.20
C SER A 266 -12.84 -15.82 -8.62
N LYS A 267 -12.65 -16.82 -9.49
CA LYS A 267 -13.14 -16.77 -10.88
C LYS A 267 -14.67 -16.81 -10.94
N THR A 268 -15.29 -17.50 -9.99
CA THR A 268 -16.75 -17.60 -9.84
C THR A 268 -17.14 -17.21 -8.42
N ARG A 269 -18.37 -16.72 -8.24
CA ARG A 269 -18.83 -16.22 -6.94
C ARG A 269 -19.04 -17.35 -5.94
N GLU A 270 -19.56 -18.48 -6.42
CA GLU A 270 -19.90 -19.66 -5.63
C GLU A 270 -18.67 -20.29 -4.96
N ASN A 271 -17.50 -20.16 -5.57
CA ASN A 271 -16.26 -20.74 -5.03
C ASN A 271 -15.54 -19.82 -4.05
N HIS A 272 -15.99 -18.57 -3.86
CA HIS A 272 -15.25 -17.57 -3.08
C HIS A 272 -15.10 -17.95 -1.61
N ILE A 273 -16.15 -18.51 -1.01
CA ILE A 273 -16.12 -18.95 0.40
C ILE A 273 -15.15 -20.11 0.61
N ASN A 274 -15.08 -21.07 -0.33
CA ASN A 274 -14.13 -22.17 -0.27
C ASN A 274 -12.67 -21.69 -0.36
N ILE A 275 -12.42 -20.69 -1.19
CA ILE A 275 -11.11 -20.03 -1.29
C ILE A 275 -10.79 -19.30 0.02
N LEU A 276 -11.75 -18.54 0.57
CA LEU A 276 -11.57 -17.85 1.85
C LEU A 276 -11.26 -18.84 2.96
N SER A 277 -11.91 -19.99 3.01
CA SER A 277 -11.61 -21.04 3.99
C SER A 277 -10.14 -21.47 3.92
N GLN A 278 -9.63 -21.77 2.72
CA GLN A 278 -8.22 -22.19 2.55
C GLN A 278 -7.21 -21.12 2.99
N VAL A 279 -7.51 -19.85 2.73
CA VAL A 279 -6.67 -18.72 3.15
C VAL A 279 -6.75 -18.53 4.66
N PHE A 280 -7.95 -18.59 5.25
CA PHE A 280 -8.17 -18.44 6.69
C PHE A 280 -7.54 -19.57 7.50
N ASP A 281 -7.54 -20.80 6.99
CA ASP A 281 -6.85 -21.92 7.62
C ASP A 281 -5.35 -21.62 7.78
N ARG A 282 -4.71 -21.02 6.76
CA ARG A 282 -3.31 -20.57 6.84
C ARG A 282 -3.12 -19.40 7.80
N LEU A 283 -4.01 -18.41 7.78
CA LEU A 283 -3.98 -17.29 8.72
C LEU A 283 -4.00 -17.78 10.17
N LEU A 284 -4.92 -18.70 10.48
CA LEU A 284 -5.07 -19.26 11.82
C LEU A 284 -3.88 -20.17 12.19
N GLN A 285 -3.43 -21.03 11.27
CA GLN A 285 -2.29 -21.92 11.48
C GLN A 285 -1.02 -21.14 11.87
N TYR A 286 -0.73 -20.06 11.14
CA TYR A 286 0.47 -19.24 11.36
C TYR A 286 0.22 -18.05 12.29
N LYS A 287 -1.00 -17.92 12.84
CA LYS A 287 -1.42 -16.85 13.76
C LYS A 287 -1.24 -15.44 13.18
N LEU A 288 -1.36 -15.29 11.87
CA LEU A 288 -1.39 -13.99 11.21
C LEU A 288 -2.78 -13.37 11.42
N ARG A 289 -2.83 -12.19 12.05
CA ARG A 289 -4.09 -11.49 12.36
C ARG A 289 -4.41 -10.41 11.34
N LEU A 290 -5.68 -10.32 10.96
CA LEU A 290 -6.22 -9.33 10.05
C LEU A 290 -6.77 -8.10 10.78
N ASN A 291 -6.75 -6.96 10.08
CA ASN A 291 -7.34 -5.71 10.54
C ASN A 291 -8.82 -5.62 10.14
N PRO A 292 -9.77 -5.79 11.08
CA PRO A 292 -11.19 -5.81 10.76
C PRO A 292 -11.66 -4.51 10.11
N GLN A 293 -11.13 -3.36 10.51
CA GLN A 293 -11.56 -2.05 10.00
C GLN A 293 -11.15 -1.79 8.55
N LYS A 294 -10.15 -2.52 8.05
CA LYS A 294 -9.63 -2.36 6.69
C LYS A 294 -9.92 -3.56 5.79
N CYS A 295 -10.58 -4.58 6.31
CA CYS A 295 -10.99 -5.72 5.52
C CYS A 295 -12.36 -5.45 4.90
N VAL A 296 -12.49 -5.71 3.61
CA VAL A 296 -13.75 -5.71 2.87
C VAL A 296 -13.90 -7.05 2.16
N PHE A 297 -15.02 -7.72 2.38
CA PHE A 297 -15.26 -9.06 1.83
C PHE A 297 -16.38 -9.09 0.79
N GLY A 298 -16.21 -9.92 -0.24
CA GLY A 298 -17.28 -10.25 -1.19
C GLY A 298 -17.71 -9.07 -2.07
N VAL A 299 -16.76 -8.39 -2.72
CA VAL A 299 -17.03 -7.29 -3.66
C VAL A 299 -16.72 -7.72 -5.10
N GLU A 300 -17.34 -7.10 -6.08
CA GLU A 300 -17.13 -7.34 -7.52
C GLU A 300 -16.01 -6.47 -8.09
N SER A 301 -15.69 -5.35 -7.43
CA SER A 301 -14.64 -4.45 -7.85
C SER A 301 -14.00 -3.70 -6.68
N GLY A 302 -12.72 -3.36 -6.82
CA GLY A 302 -12.02 -2.60 -5.78
C GLY A 302 -10.64 -2.12 -6.18
N LYS A 303 -10.08 -1.22 -5.37
CA LYS A 303 -8.77 -0.63 -5.62
C LYS A 303 -7.68 -1.54 -5.11
N LEU A 304 -6.91 -2.08 -6.05
CA LEU A 304 -5.67 -2.79 -5.78
C LEU A 304 -4.49 -1.89 -6.10
N LEU A 305 -3.73 -1.52 -5.07
CA LEU A 305 -2.61 -0.59 -5.19
C LEU A 305 -3.04 0.76 -5.80
N ARG A 306 -2.78 0.94 -7.10
CA ARG A 306 -3.01 2.19 -7.84
C ARG A 306 -4.06 2.04 -8.95
N PHE A 307 -4.67 0.87 -9.06
CA PHE A 307 -5.58 0.47 -10.14
C PHE A 307 -6.90 -0.01 -9.56
N MET A 308 -7.98 0.19 -10.32
CA MET A 308 -9.26 -0.44 -10.03
C MET A 308 -9.29 -1.77 -10.77
N VAL A 309 -9.66 -2.84 -10.09
CA VAL A 309 -9.79 -4.17 -10.67
C VAL A 309 -11.24 -4.63 -10.54
N SER A 310 -11.74 -5.26 -11.59
CA SER A 310 -13.08 -5.83 -11.67
C SER A 310 -13.08 -7.07 -12.59
N GLN A 311 -14.22 -7.73 -12.68
CA GLN A 311 -14.43 -8.80 -13.67
C GLN A 311 -14.27 -8.30 -15.11
N LYS A 312 -14.54 -7.02 -15.38
CA LYS A 312 -14.42 -6.43 -16.73
C LYS A 312 -12.96 -6.23 -17.13
N GLY A 313 -12.07 -6.05 -16.15
CA GLY A 313 -10.65 -5.85 -16.36
C GLY A 313 -10.05 -4.87 -15.36
N ILE A 314 -9.08 -4.11 -15.85
CA ILE A 314 -8.32 -3.12 -15.11
C ILE A 314 -8.81 -1.74 -15.55
N GLU A 315 -9.29 -0.98 -14.58
CA GLU A 315 -9.87 0.33 -14.78
C GLU A 315 -8.97 1.40 -14.14
N MET A 316 -9.05 2.61 -14.70
CA MET A 316 -8.37 3.76 -14.13
C MET A 316 -9.11 4.23 -12.87
N ASP A 317 -8.36 4.60 -11.83
CA ASP A 317 -8.91 5.27 -10.67
C ASP A 317 -9.63 6.59 -11.08
N PRO A 318 -10.96 6.69 -10.87
CA PRO A 318 -11.75 7.85 -11.28
C PRO A 318 -11.25 9.16 -10.65
N SER A 319 -10.69 9.10 -9.44
CA SER A 319 -10.15 10.29 -8.76
C SER A 319 -8.94 10.88 -9.49
N LYS A 320 -8.09 10.04 -10.10
CA LYS A 320 -6.94 10.50 -10.90
C LYS A 320 -7.38 11.14 -12.21
N ALA A 321 -8.38 10.56 -12.86
CA ALA A 321 -8.97 11.10 -14.07
C ALA A 321 -9.57 12.49 -13.80
N LYS A 322 -10.43 12.57 -12.77
CA LYS A 322 -11.09 13.79 -12.32
C LYS A 322 -10.08 14.89 -11.99
N ALA A 323 -9.00 14.55 -11.27
CA ALA A 323 -7.94 15.48 -10.92
C ALA A 323 -7.17 16.07 -12.11
N ILE A 324 -7.24 15.45 -13.30
CA ILE A 324 -6.69 16.02 -14.55
C ILE A 324 -7.78 16.78 -15.31
N ILE A 325 -8.99 16.24 -15.38
CA ILE A 325 -10.15 16.86 -16.05
C ILE A 325 -10.49 18.22 -15.44
N GLU A 326 -10.40 18.37 -14.12
CA GLU A 326 -10.71 19.62 -13.41
C GLU A 326 -9.53 20.61 -13.39
N MET A 327 -8.36 20.21 -13.87
CA MET A 327 -7.16 21.04 -13.80
C MET A 327 -7.24 22.21 -14.80
N SER A 328 -6.75 23.38 -14.40
CA SER A 328 -6.56 24.51 -15.30
C SER A 328 -5.31 24.34 -16.18
N PRO A 329 -5.23 25.02 -17.33
CA PRO A 329 -4.00 25.08 -18.13
C PRO A 329 -2.79 25.51 -17.30
N SER A 330 -1.62 24.92 -17.57
CA SER A 330 -0.41 25.24 -16.79
C SER A 330 0.10 26.63 -17.14
N THR A 331 0.36 27.43 -16.11
CA THR A 331 0.85 28.82 -16.26
C THR A 331 2.37 28.95 -16.10
N ASN A 332 3.03 27.89 -15.62
CA ASN A 332 4.46 27.87 -15.39
C ASN A 332 5.05 26.44 -15.48
N LEU A 333 6.38 26.35 -15.51
CA LEU A 333 7.11 25.08 -15.60
C LEU A 333 6.85 24.13 -14.42
N LYS A 334 6.58 24.66 -13.22
CA LYS A 334 6.29 23.83 -12.04
C LYS A 334 4.94 23.13 -12.18
N GLU A 335 3.92 23.85 -12.62
CA GLU A 335 2.60 23.31 -12.94
C GLU A 335 2.67 22.30 -14.09
N LEU A 336 3.43 22.60 -15.15
CA LEU A 336 3.60 21.67 -16.26
C LEU A 336 4.25 20.35 -15.83
N ARG A 337 5.29 20.40 -14.99
CA ARG A 337 5.90 19.20 -14.40
C ARG A 337 4.92 18.41 -13.53
N SER A 338 4.07 19.11 -12.78
CA SER A 338 3.00 18.48 -11.98
C SER A 338 1.97 17.78 -12.88
N LEU A 339 1.53 18.43 -13.97
CA LEU A 339 0.63 17.85 -14.97
C LEU A 339 1.24 16.59 -15.60
N GLN A 340 2.50 16.66 -16.06
CA GLN A 340 3.19 15.50 -16.62
C GLN A 340 3.32 14.36 -15.62
N GLY A 341 3.64 14.65 -14.35
CA GLY A 341 3.67 13.62 -13.31
C GLY A 341 2.33 12.91 -13.14
N ARG A 342 1.22 13.65 -13.17
CA ARG A 342 -0.14 13.09 -13.10
C ARG A 342 -0.48 12.25 -14.33
N ILE A 343 -0.19 12.75 -15.53
CA ILE A 343 -0.39 12.01 -16.78
C ILE A 343 0.44 10.72 -16.80
N GLN A 344 1.70 10.79 -16.40
CA GLN A 344 2.60 9.63 -16.35
C GLN A 344 2.09 8.56 -15.38
N SER A 345 1.42 8.96 -14.30
CA SER A 345 0.82 8.03 -13.33
C SER A 345 -0.32 7.18 -13.88
N ILE A 346 -0.91 7.58 -15.03
CA ILE A 346 -1.99 6.88 -15.73
C ILE A 346 -1.61 6.46 -17.15
N ARG A 347 -0.30 6.49 -17.48
CA ARG A 347 0.20 6.24 -18.84
C ARG A 347 -0.31 4.95 -19.49
N ARG A 348 -0.55 3.92 -18.67
CA ARG A 348 -1.02 2.60 -19.12
C ARG A 348 -2.38 2.67 -19.84
N PHE A 349 -3.21 3.66 -19.50
CA PHE A 349 -4.54 3.84 -20.06
C PHE A 349 -4.58 4.78 -21.26
N ILE A 350 -3.49 5.50 -21.58
CA ILE A 350 -3.49 6.51 -22.64
C ILE A 350 -2.73 5.99 -23.85
N SER A 351 -3.47 5.70 -24.93
CA SER A 351 -2.84 5.30 -26.19
C SER A 351 -1.99 6.43 -26.78
N ASN A 352 -0.80 6.06 -27.26
CA ASN A 352 0.14 6.95 -27.93
C ASN A 352 0.48 8.22 -27.09
N LEU A 353 0.75 8.02 -25.81
CA LEU A 353 0.98 9.11 -24.86
C LEU A 353 2.13 10.03 -25.27
N ALA A 354 3.23 9.46 -25.80
CA ALA A 354 4.43 10.22 -26.19
C ALA A 354 4.10 11.33 -27.20
N MET A 355 3.30 11.01 -28.23
CA MET A 355 2.86 12.01 -29.21
C MET A 355 1.86 13.00 -28.62
N ARG A 356 0.93 12.55 -27.76
CA ARG A 356 -0.04 13.45 -27.10
C ARG A 356 0.62 14.44 -26.15
N CYS A 357 1.79 14.12 -25.62
CA CYS A 357 2.57 14.98 -24.72
C CYS A 357 3.72 15.73 -25.40
N GLU A 358 3.88 15.61 -26.71
CA GLU A 358 4.99 16.22 -27.46
C GLU A 358 5.03 17.77 -27.31
N PRO A 359 3.89 18.49 -27.38
CA PRO A 359 3.89 19.94 -27.12
C PRO A 359 4.32 20.32 -25.70
N PHE A 360 4.00 19.47 -24.70
CA PHE A 360 4.43 19.69 -23.33
C PHE A 360 5.94 19.45 -23.15
N ASN A 361 6.47 18.42 -23.81
CA ASN A 361 7.89 18.09 -23.77
C ASN A 361 8.73 19.21 -24.39
N HIS A 362 8.23 19.88 -25.43
CA HIS A 362 8.89 21.04 -26.03
C HIS A 362 9.10 22.17 -25.01
N LEU A 363 8.06 22.53 -24.24
CA LEU A 363 8.12 23.59 -23.23
C LEU A 363 9.07 23.28 -22.06
N LEU A 364 9.47 22.02 -21.86
CA LEU A 364 10.39 21.62 -20.80
C LEU A 364 11.87 21.64 -21.22
N ARG A 365 12.17 21.85 -22.51
CA ARG A 365 13.55 21.92 -23.00
C ARG A 365 14.27 23.15 -22.46
N LYS A 366 15.56 23.00 -22.16
CA LYS A 366 16.41 24.11 -21.69
C LYS A 366 16.48 25.19 -22.77
N GLY A 367 16.32 26.45 -22.37
CA GLY A 367 16.39 27.61 -23.27
C GLY A 367 15.09 27.96 -23.99
N VAL A 368 14.03 27.16 -23.85
CA VAL A 368 12.70 27.48 -24.38
C VAL A 368 11.95 28.39 -23.40
N LYS A 369 11.40 29.49 -23.90
CA LYS A 369 10.54 30.38 -23.11
C LYS A 369 9.19 29.68 -22.87
N PHE A 370 8.71 29.71 -21.63
CA PHE A 370 7.42 29.11 -21.30
C PHE A 370 6.29 29.98 -21.85
N GLU A 371 5.65 29.51 -22.92
CA GLU A 371 4.45 30.11 -23.49
C GLU A 371 3.43 29.00 -23.77
N TRP A 372 2.32 29.02 -23.03
CA TRP A 372 1.25 28.04 -23.22
C TRP A 372 0.46 28.38 -24.49
N GLY A 373 0.93 27.85 -25.62
CA GLY A 373 0.35 28.09 -26.93
C GLY A 373 -0.87 27.22 -27.27
N HIS A 374 -1.42 27.44 -28.46
CA HIS A 374 -2.58 26.71 -28.98
C HIS A 374 -2.36 25.19 -29.04
N GLU A 375 -1.15 24.73 -29.40
CA GLU A 375 -0.83 23.29 -29.48
C GLU A 375 -0.83 22.60 -28.11
N CYS A 376 -0.35 23.29 -27.07
CA CYS A 376 -0.40 22.81 -25.69
C CYS A 376 -1.84 22.75 -25.20
N GLN A 377 -2.64 23.78 -25.47
CA GLN A 377 -4.06 23.80 -25.11
C GLN A 377 -4.83 22.69 -25.81
N ALA A 378 -4.63 22.52 -27.11
CA ALA A 378 -5.30 21.47 -27.89
C ALA A 378 -4.92 20.07 -27.39
N SER A 379 -3.66 19.83 -27.04
CA SER A 379 -3.20 18.55 -26.49
C SER A 379 -3.77 18.28 -25.11
N PHE A 380 -3.85 19.31 -24.26
CA PHE A 380 -4.45 19.23 -22.93
C PHE A 380 -5.93 18.87 -22.99
N GLU A 381 -6.70 19.56 -23.83
CA GLU A 381 -8.13 19.26 -24.01
C GLU A 381 -8.37 17.87 -24.64
N LYS A 382 -7.51 17.44 -25.58
CA LYS A 382 -7.56 16.07 -26.13
C LYS A 382 -7.35 15.02 -25.04
N ILE A 383 -6.42 15.24 -24.12
CA ILE A 383 -6.19 14.33 -22.98
C ILE A 383 -7.39 14.35 -22.05
N LYS A 384 -7.91 15.53 -21.67
CA LYS A 384 -9.12 15.62 -20.85
C LYS A 384 -10.30 14.86 -21.46
N LYS A 385 -10.58 15.09 -22.74
CA LYS A 385 -11.66 14.41 -23.46
C LYS A 385 -11.45 12.89 -23.48
N TYR A 386 -10.21 12.43 -23.67
CA TYR A 386 -9.88 11.01 -23.62
C TYR A 386 -10.17 10.40 -22.24
N LEU A 387 -9.89 11.13 -21.16
CA LEU A 387 -10.12 10.68 -19.79
C LEU A 387 -11.60 10.68 -19.36
N LEU A 388 -12.51 11.23 -20.16
CA LEU A 388 -13.95 11.12 -19.91
C LEU A 388 -14.47 9.69 -20.13
N CYS A 389 -13.84 8.94 -21.03
CA CYS A 389 -14.17 7.55 -21.32
C CYS A 389 -12.88 6.76 -21.51
N PRO A 390 -12.15 6.47 -20.42
CA PRO A 390 -10.89 5.75 -20.50
C PRO A 390 -11.13 4.28 -20.87
N PRO A 391 -10.17 3.63 -21.55
CA PRO A 391 -10.31 2.22 -21.89
C PRO A 391 -10.22 1.35 -20.63
N ILE A 392 -10.93 0.22 -20.65
CA ILE A 392 -10.71 -0.89 -19.71
C ILE A 392 -9.64 -1.78 -20.32
N LEU A 393 -8.58 -2.07 -19.56
CA LEU A 393 -7.51 -2.95 -20.02
C LEU A 393 -7.79 -4.37 -19.55
N LYS A 394 -7.53 -5.36 -20.41
CA LYS A 394 -7.60 -6.77 -20.04
C LYS A 394 -6.21 -7.40 -20.01
N PRO A 395 -5.96 -8.35 -19.11
CA PRO A 395 -4.74 -9.13 -19.16
C PRO A 395 -4.69 -9.95 -20.46
N PRO A 396 -3.49 -10.20 -21.02
CA PRO A 396 -3.38 -10.97 -22.24
C PRO A 396 -3.85 -12.42 -22.02
N ILE A 397 -4.68 -12.91 -22.93
CA ILE A 397 -5.09 -14.31 -23.01
C ILE A 397 -3.90 -15.13 -23.49
N LEU A 398 -3.52 -16.10 -22.68
CA LEU A 398 -2.34 -16.93 -22.91
C LEU A 398 -2.60 -17.90 -24.06
N GLY A 399 -1.70 -17.92 -25.05
CA GLY A 399 -1.85 -18.72 -26.27
C GLY A 399 -2.48 -17.99 -27.46
N GLU A 400 -3.11 -16.84 -27.23
CA GLU A 400 -3.71 -16.03 -28.30
C GLU A 400 -2.72 -15.03 -28.91
N PRO A 401 -2.76 -14.78 -30.24
CA PRO A 401 -1.87 -13.82 -30.90
C PRO A 401 -2.01 -12.41 -30.35
N LEU A 402 -0.88 -11.77 -30.04
CA LEU A 402 -0.82 -10.35 -29.68
C LEU A 402 -0.57 -9.49 -30.92
N LEU A 403 -1.35 -8.42 -31.07
CA LEU A 403 -1.23 -7.43 -32.13
C LEU A 403 -0.54 -6.19 -31.58
N LEU A 404 0.59 -5.81 -32.19
CA LEU A 404 1.31 -4.60 -31.86
C LEU A 404 1.08 -3.53 -32.93
N TYR A 405 0.36 -2.48 -32.57
CA TYR A 405 0.19 -1.28 -33.39
C TYR A 405 1.27 -0.27 -33.03
N ILE A 406 2.04 0.17 -34.02
CA ILE A 406 3.13 1.13 -33.83
C ILE A 406 2.82 2.38 -34.65
N THR A 407 2.96 3.55 -34.03
CA THR A 407 2.89 4.85 -34.72
C THR A 407 4.19 5.58 -34.50
N VAL A 408 4.85 6.00 -35.58
CA VAL A 408 6.13 6.72 -35.53
C VAL A 408 5.99 8.05 -36.25
N ASN A 409 6.53 9.12 -35.66
CA ASN A 409 6.81 10.38 -36.34
C ASN A 409 8.23 10.85 -36.01
N ASP A 410 8.66 11.98 -36.58
CA ASP A 410 10.04 12.48 -36.44
C ASP A 410 10.45 12.78 -34.98
N SER A 411 9.48 12.98 -34.08
CA SER A 411 9.70 13.39 -32.69
C SER A 411 9.42 12.30 -31.66
N ALA A 412 8.65 11.25 -31.99
CA ALA A 412 8.14 10.28 -31.03
C ALA A 412 7.72 8.95 -31.67
N CYS A 413 7.80 7.88 -30.87
CA CYS A 413 7.25 6.57 -31.17
C CYS A 413 6.17 6.23 -30.13
N GLY A 414 5.03 5.73 -30.60
CA GLY A 414 3.92 5.22 -29.81
C GLY A 414 3.64 3.77 -30.14
N GLY A 415 3.19 3.01 -29.14
CA GLY A 415 2.81 1.61 -29.29
C GLY A 415 1.49 1.32 -28.56
N PHE A 416 0.73 0.37 -29.08
CA PHE A 416 -0.48 -0.17 -28.48
C PHE A 416 -0.52 -1.68 -28.72
N LEU A 417 -0.70 -2.45 -27.65
CA LEU A 417 -0.78 -3.92 -27.69
C LEU A 417 -2.24 -4.32 -27.50
N ALA A 418 -2.75 -5.19 -28.37
CA ALA A 418 -4.12 -5.67 -28.34
C ALA A 418 -4.22 -7.17 -28.63
N GLN A 419 -5.34 -7.77 -28.28
CA GLN A 419 -5.77 -9.08 -28.77
C GLN A 419 -7.19 -8.95 -29.30
N TYR A 420 -7.53 -9.74 -30.31
CA TYR A 420 -8.92 -9.89 -30.69
C TYR A 420 -9.62 -10.71 -29.61
N GLU A 421 -10.75 -10.22 -29.14
CA GLU A 421 -11.67 -10.96 -28.29
C GLU A 421 -12.90 -11.19 -29.15
N GLU A 422 -13.18 -12.44 -29.52
CA GLU A 422 -14.47 -12.80 -30.12
C GLU A 422 -15.53 -12.57 -29.04
N GLY A 423 -16.42 -11.61 -29.31
CA GLY A 423 -17.50 -11.20 -28.40
C GLY A 423 -18.68 -12.13 -28.41
#